data_AF-A0A9W6LQ08-F1
#
_entry.id   AF-A0A9W6LQ08-F1
#
_cell.length_a   1.000
_cell.length_b   1.000
_cell.length_c   1.000
_cell.angle_alpha   90.00
_cell.angle_beta   90.00
_cell.angle_gamma   90.00
#
_symmetry.space_group_name_H-M   'P 1'
#
loop_
_entity.id
_entity.type
_entity.pdbx_description
1 polymer ?
#
loop_
_entity_poly.entity_id
_entity_poly.type
_entity_poly.pdbx_seq_one_letter_code
_entity_poly.pdbx_strand_id
1 'polypeptide(L)'
;MNKKYFLFSKTETENNNCAKLIRDCTLTPEKFQSSCDSKYEKMFQEYDKGSEELVSIYSPESHYVHYGTPLKLPKWDGKEIREKTTEEGKIDGNIPLVDGEKIEAGKLVVVPSPGDGYKWHEGAWITERQYGIDTGSITLDSEKEAARVQREKEYTAYHKFTNNLFMGVEDPITPQIEEEIQVWHQAWKDVPNNYTDVTITITESYPTRPEKFNYYQD
;
A
#
# COMPACT_ATOMS: atom_id res chain seq x y z
N MET A 1 24.72 17.52 27.25
CA MET A 1 23.37 17.10 27.70
C MET A 1 23.53 16.07 28.81
N ASN A 2 22.90 16.28 29.97
CA ASN A 2 22.89 15.30 31.05
C ASN A 2 22.14 14.05 30.58
N LYS A 3 22.85 12.96 30.35
CA LYS A 3 22.26 11.65 30.04
C LYS A 3 21.54 11.14 31.28
N LYS A 4 20.28 10.74 31.14
CA LYS A 4 19.51 10.10 32.20
C LYS A 4 19.44 8.61 31.91
N TYR A 5 19.74 7.80 32.92
CA TYR A 5 19.70 6.34 32.84
C TYR A 5 18.57 5.86 33.74
N PHE A 6 17.70 5.01 33.22
CA PHE A 6 16.57 4.50 33.97
C PHE A 6 16.59 2.97 33.95
N LEU A 7 16.38 2.36 35.12
CA LEU A 7 16.36 0.92 35.31
C LEU A 7 14.91 0.46 35.57
N PHE A 8 14.41 -0.43 34.73
CA PHE A 8 13.06 -0.98 34.83
C PHE A 8 13.09 -2.50 34.95
N SER A 9 12.18 -3.07 35.74
CA SER A 9 11.95 -4.52 35.81
C SER A 9 10.48 -4.79 35.59
N LYS A 10 10.19 -5.77 34.73
CA LYS A 10 8.88 -6.37 34.61
C LYS A 10 8.85 -7.57 35.56
N THR A 11 8.22 -7.45 36.73
CA THR A 11 7.91 -8.62 37.56
C THR A 11 6.72 -9.35 36.95
N GLU A 12 6.80 -10.69 36.88
CA GLU A 12 5.79 -11.59 36.27
C GLU A 12 4.35 -11.42 36.78
N THR A 13 4.16 -10.66 37.86
CA THR A 13 2.87 -10.38 38.50
C THR A 13 2.19 -9.08 38.07
N GLU A 14 2.82 -8.21 37.27
CA GLU A 14 2.20 -6.96 36.83
C GLU A 14 1.54 -7.12 35.43
N ASN A 15 0.22 -7.29 35.46
CA ASN A 15 -0.66 -7.30 34.29
C ASN A 15 -0.42 -6.05 33.41
N ASN A 16 -0.40 -6.24 32.07
CA ASN A 16 -0.48 -5.21 31.02
C ASN A 16 0.82 -4.68 30.37
N ASN A 17 1.91 -5.46 30.30
CA ASN A 17 3.11 -5.08 29.52
C ASN A 17 3.78 -3.75 29.94
N CYS A 18 3.58 -3.32 31.18
CA CYS A 18 4.27 -2.17 31.75
C CYS A 18 5.52 -2.62 32.51
N ALA A 19 6.59 -1.81 32.49
CA ALA A 19 7.77 -2.02 33.29
C ALA A 19 7.88 -0.90 34.33
N LYS A 20 7.88 -1.27 35.62
CA LYS A 20 7.87 -0.32 36.73
C LYS A 20 9.27 0.23 36.99
N LEU A 21 9.36 1.55 37.23
CA LEU A 21 10.60 2.20 37.59
C LEU A 21 11.11 1.64 38.92
N ILE A 22 12.20 0.88 38.90
CA ILE A 22 12.78 0.32 40.12
C ILE A 22 13.58 1.40 40.85
N ARG A 23 14.25 2.27 40.08
CA ARG A 23 15.14 3.29 40.63
C ARG A 23 15.29 4.47 39.67
N ASP A 24 15.02 5.67 40.15
CA ASP A 24 15.40 6.91 39.46
C ASP A 24 16.92 7.10 39.64
N CYS A 25 17.67 6.75 38.61
CA CYS A 25 19.11 6.95 38.56
C CYS A 25 19.40 8.13 37.61
N THR A 26 19.02 9.35 38.00
CA THR A 26 19.64 10.57 37.45
C THR A 26 21.12 10.63 37.88
N LEU A 27 21.91 9.69 37.37
CA LEU A 27 23.34 9.61 37.56
C LEU A 27 23.99 10.05 36.24
N THR A 28 25.06 10.82 36.33
CA THR A 28 25.95 11.01 35.19
C THR A 28 26.53 9.64 34.81
N PRO A 29 26.98 9.43 33.55
CA PRO A 29 27.61 8.19 33.15
C PRO A 29 28.70 7.74 34.14
N GLU A 30 29.52 8.68 34.64
CA GLU A 30 30.59 8.37 35.60
C GLU A 30 30.04 7.92 36.97
N LYS A 31 28.97 8.55 37.48
CA LYS A 31 28.34 8.16 38.76
C LYS A 31 27.55 6.86 38.66
N PHE A 32 26.98 6.57 37.49
CA PHE A 32 26.30 5.31 37.23
C PHE A 32 27.30 4.14 37.25
N GLN A 33 28.45 4.34 36.61
CA GLN A 33 29.56 3.39 36.57
C GLN A 33 30.15 3.15 37.97
N SER A 34 30.43 4.22 38.73
CA SER A 34 31.04 4.10 40.07
C SER A 34 30.09 3.57 41.18
N SER A 35 28.78 3.71 41.05
CA SER A 35 27.81 3.23 42.07
C SER A 35 27.45 1.75 41.93
N CYS A 36 27.72 1.17 40.75
CA CYS A 36 27.36 -0.19 40.38
C CYS A 36 28.56 -1.14 40.27
N ASP A 37 29.75 -0.66 40.69
CA ASP A 37 31.03 -1.34 40.56
C ASP A 37 31.01 -2.77 41.13
N SER A 38 31.48 -3.71 40.30
CA SER A 38 31.57 -5.18 40.45
C SER A 38 30.32 -6.04 40.20
N LYS A 39 29.09 -5.50 40.29
CA LYS A 39 27.87 -6.27 39.92
C LYS A 39 27.48 -6.08 38.46
N TYR A 40 27.88 -4.96 37.84
CA TYR A 40 27.49 -4.63 36.47
C TYR A 40 28.27 -5.42 35.40
N GLU A 41 29.60 -5.52 35.51
CA GLU A 41 30.38 -6.36 34.60
C GLU A 41 29.99 -7.84 34.72
N LYS A 42 29.65 -8.34 35.91
CA LYS A 42 29.07 -9.69 36.05
C LYS A 42 27.68 -9.81 35.42
N MET A 43 26.83 -8.80 35.53
CA MET A 43 25.52 -8.75 34.86
C MET A 43 25.62 -8.63 33.34
N PHE A 44 26.75 -8.21 32.76
CA PHE A 44 26.97 -8.26 31.29
C PHE A 44 27.81 -9.48 30.86
N GLN A 45 28.73 -9.98 31.70
CA GLN A 45 29.64 -11.11 31.39
C GLN A 45 29.03 -12.50 31.65
N GLU A 46 28.08 -12.65 32.59
CA GLU A 46 27.23 -13.86 32.67
C GLU A 46 26.11 -13.85 31.61
N TYR A 47 25.85 -12.70 30.98
CA TYR A 47 24.84 -12.48 29.94
C TYR A 47 25.30 -12.85 28.53
N ASP A 48 26.60 -12.77 28.24
CA ASP A 48 27.18 -13.10 26.93
C ASP A 48 27.39 -14.62 26.72
N LYS A 49 26.97 -15.45 27.69
CA LYS A 49 27.21 -16.90 27.69
C LYS A 49 25.98 -17.81 27.62
N GLY A 50 24.78 -17.29 27.38
CA GLY A 50 23.65 -18.23 27.27
C GLY A 50 22.22 -17.75 26.96
N SER A 51 21.95 -16.53 26.51
CA SER A 51 20.58 -16.20 26.07
C SER A 51 20.55 -15.41 24.76
N GLU A 52 19.94 -15.99 23.74
CA GLU A 52 19.76 -15.42 22.39
C GLU A 52 18.69 -14.31 22.32
N GLU A 53 18.22 -13.73 23.44
CA GLU A 53 16.98 -12.92 23.45
C GLU A 53 17.00 -11.63 24.29
N LEU A 54 18.09 -10.86 24.34
CA LEU A 54 18.06 -9.51 24.93
C LEU A 54 18.80 -8.47 24.07
N VAL A 55 18.06 -7.48 23.57
CA VAL A 55 18.55 -6.39 22.72
C VAL A 55 18.65 -5.10 23.55
N SER A 56 19.84 -4.50 23.59
CA SER A 56 20.00 -3.11 24.04
C SER A 56 19.40 -2.18 22.98
N ILE A 57 18.26 -1.56 23.24
CA ILE A 57 17.68 -0.57 22.33
C ILE A 57 18.36 0.78 22.62
N TYR A 58 19.33 1.11 21.78
CA TYR A 58 20.05 2.38 21.82
C TYR A 58 19.21 3.48 21.18
N SER A 59 18.72 4.43 21.98
CA SER A 59 18.28 5.74 21.48
C SER A 59 19.34 6.79 21.84
N PRO A 60 19.80 7.64 20.91
CA PRO A 60 20.84 8.63 21.17
C PRO A 60 20.50 9.61 22.31
N GLU A 61 19.22 9.80 22.61
CA GLU A 61 18.74 10.81 23.55
C GLU A 61 18.42 10.25 24.95
N SER A 62 18.30 8.93 25.13
CA SER A 62 18.00 8.30 26.42
C SER A 62 18.43 6.83 26.43
N HIS A 63 19.26 6.43 27.40
CA HIS A 63 19.72 5.05 27.53
C HIS A 63 18.87 4.35 28.61
N TYR A 64 18.06 3.38 28.19
CA TYR A 64 17.19 2.61 29.08
C TYR A 64 17.75 1.21 29.28
N VAL A 65 17.74 0.70 30.51
CA VAL A 65 18.13 -0.69 30.80
C VAL A 65 16.89 -1.43 31.32
N HIS A 66 16.46 -2.43 30.55
CA HIS A 66 15.27 -3.23 30.81
C HIS A 66 15.66 -4.60 31.37
N TYR A 67 15.02 -5.03 32.45
CA TYR A 67 15.12 -6.39 33.01
C TYR A 67 13.81 -7.13 32.76
N GLY A 68 13.83 -8.15 31.89
CA GLY A 68 12.65 -8.92 31.45
C GLY A 68 12.54 -9.02 29.92
N THR A 69 11.41 -9.53 29.40
CA THR A 69 11.16 -9.63 27.95
C THR A 69 11.29 -8.26 27.27
N PRO A 70 12.09 -8.12 26.19
CA PRO A 70 12.26 -6.83 25.50
C PRO A 70 10.93 -6.28 25.00
N LEU A 71 10.70 -4.99 25.21
CA LEU A 71 9.62 -4.25 24.55
C LEU A 71 10.01 -3.98 23.09
N LYS A 72 9.06 -4.12 22.16
CA LYS A 72 9.32 -3.96 20.72
C LYS A 72 9.52 -2.50 20.34
N LEU A 73 8.73 -1.60 20.93
CA LEU A 73 8.67 -0.16 20.70
C LEU A 73 8.47 0.55 22.05
N PRO A 74 9.52 0.66 22.88
CA PRO A 74 9.41 1.29 24.19
C PRO A 74 9.12 2.79 24.10
N LYS A 75 8.29 3.31 25.03
CA LYS A 75 8.01 4.73 25.23
C LYS A 75 7.97 5.08 26.71
N TRP A 76 8.58 6.22 27.06
CA TRP A 76 8.46 6.86 28.36
C TRP A 76 7.22 7.75 28.41
N ASP A 77 6.34 7.55 29.38
CA ASP A 77 5.11 8.33 29.54
C ASP A 77 5.18 9.43 30.62
N GLY A 78 6.36 9.60 31.24
CA GLY A 78 6.56 10.49 32.37
C GLY A 78 6.62 9.80 33.74
N LYS A 79 6.22 8.52 33.83
CA LYS A 79 6.24 7.73 35.07
C LYS A 79 6.83 6.34 34.89
N GLU A 80 6.53 5.67 33.78
CA GLU A 80 6.97 4.32 33.48
C GLU A 80 7.41 4.16 32.01
N ILE A 81 8.17 3.11 31.73
CA ILE A 81 8.35 2.65 30.34
C ILE A 81 7.25 1.64 30.06
N ARG A 82 6.55 1.87 28.96
CA ARG A 82 5.57 0.95 28.40
C ARG A 82 5.81 0.73 26.92
N GLU A 83 5.16 -0.30 26.38
CA GLU A 83 5.04 -0.51 24.94
C GLU A 83 4.24 0.64 24.31
N LYS A 84 4.65 1.13 23.13
CA LYS A 84 3.83 2.03 22.32
C LYS A 84 2.55 1.32 21.90
N THR A 85 1.44 2.04 21.87
CA THR A 85 0.25 1.52 21.18
C THR A 85 0.53 1.47 19.67
N THR A 86 -0.26 0.69 18.93
CA THR A 86 -0.16 0.64 17.47
C THR A 86 -0.30 2.03 16.84
N GLU A 87 -1.21 2.86 17.35
CA GLU A 87 -1.42 4.23 16.87
C GLU A 87 -0.18 5.11 17.10
N GLU A 88 0.40 5.07 18.30
CA GLU A 88 1.64 5.81 18.60
C GLU A 88 2.81 5.35 17.72
N GLY A 89 2.91 4.03 17.50
CA GLY A 89 3.91 3.47 16.58
C GLY A 89 3.75 3.97 15.15
N LYS A 90 2.50 4.12 14.67
CA LYS A 90 2.18 4.66 13.34
C LYS A 90 2.47 6.15 13.22
N ILE A 91 2.07 6.95 14.22
CA ILE A 91 2.32 8.40 14.26
C ILE A 91 3.83 8.70 14.25
N ASP A 92 4.60 7.92 14.99
CA ASP A 92 6.07 8.08 15.09
C ASP A 92 6.83 7.44 13.91
N GLY A 93 6.14 6.86 12.91
CA GLY A 93 6.74 6.23 11.74
C GLY A 93 7.46 4.89 12.00
N ASN A 94 7.28 4.30 13.18
CA ASN A 94 7.87 2.99 13.53
C ASN A 94 7.03 1.81 13.01
N ILE A 95 5.75 2.05 12.75
CA ILE A 95 4.82 1.08 12.16
C ILE A 95 4.32 1.68 10.85
N PRO A 96 4.38 0.95 9.73
CA PRO A 96 3.86 1.45 8.46
C PRO A 96 2.34 1.64 8.54
N LEU A 97 1.87 2.66 7.83
CA LEU A 97 0.44 2.87 7.60
C LEU A 97 -0.10 1.80 6.66
N VAL A 98 -1.35 1.40 6.86
CA VAL A 98 -2.07 0.55 5.91
C VAL A 98 -2.99 1.37 5.03
N ASP A 99 -3.56 0.75 4.00
CA ASP A 99 -4.52 1.40 3.11
C ASP A 99 -5.67 2.04 3.89
N GLY A 100 -6.01 3.27 3.52
CA GLY A 100 -7.00 4.10 4.22
C GLY A 100 -6.45 4.88 5.41
N GLU A 101 -5.19 4.70 5.80
CA GLU A 101 -4.60 5.46 6.91
C GLU A 101 -3.68 6.58 6.42
N LYS A 102 -3.82 7.75 7.07
CA LYS A 102 -2.91 8.89 6.90
C LYS A 102 -2.66 9.60 8.22
N ILE A 103 -1.53 10.30 8.31
CA ILE A 103 -1.25 11.20 9.44
C ILE A 103 -1.62 12.62 9.03
N GLU A 104 -2.57 13.23 9.74
CA GLU A 104 -3.00 14.61 9.51
C GLU A 104 -2.96 15.37 10.84
N ALA A 105 -2.24 16.51 10.86
CA ALA A 105 -2.01 17.31 12.07
C ALA A 105 -1.51 16.49 13.29
N GLY A 106 -0.63 15.51 13.04
CA GLY A 106 -0.04 14.66 14.09
C GLY A 106 -1.00 13.60 14.67
N LYS A 107 -2.14 13.35 14.02
CA LYS A 107 -3.11 12.32 14.41
C LYS A 107 -3.26 11.28 13.32
N LEU A 108 -3.45 10.03 13.72
CA LEU A 108 -3.85 8.96 12.80
C LEU A 108 -5.31 9.19 12.38
N VAL A 109 -5.52 9.32 11.08
CA VAL A 109 -6.85 9.45 10.47
C VAL A 109 -7.09 8.22 9.61
N VAL A 110 -8.21 7.55 9.84
CA VAL A 110 -8.69 6.43 9.04
C VAL A 110 -9.77 6.93 8.10
N VAL A 111 -9.52 6.82 6.80
CA VAL A 111 -10.42 7.20 5.72
C VAL A 111 -11.10 5.93 5.20
N PRO A 112 -12.43 5.78 5.36
CA PRO A 112 -13.13 4.59 4.89
C PRO A 112 -13.06 4.46 3.38
N SER A 113 -12.94 3.23 2.88
CA SER A 113 -13.00 2.95 1.44
C SER A 113 -14.37 3.34 0.88
N PRO A 114 -14.44 4.03 -0.29
CA PRO A 114 -15.69 4.30 -0.98
C PRO A 114 -16.41 3.04 -1.48
N GLY A 115 -15.70 1.91 -1.62
CA GLY A 115 -16.22 0.66 -2.14
C GLY A 115 -15.31 0.02 -3.18
N ASP A 116 -15.88 -0.88 -3.98
CA ASP A 116 -15.16 -1.58 -5.05
C ASP A 116 -14.70 -0.61 -6.15
N GLY A 117 -13.54 -0.89 -6.75
CA GLY A 117 -12.96 -0.07 -7.83
C GLY A 117 -12.09 1.12 -7.35
N TYR A 118 -11.77 1.19 -6.05
CA TYR A 118 -10.86 2.19 -5.49
C TYR A 118 -9.59 1.55 -4.91
N LYS A 119 -8.47 2.27 -5.02
CA LYS A 119 -7.18 1.93 -4.42
C LYS A 119 -6.67 3.09 -3.58
N TRP A 120 -5.98 2.79 -2.49
CA TRP A 120 -5.32 3.80 -1.68
C TRP A 120 -4.01 4.21 -2.34
N HIS A 121 -3.82 5.52 -2.56
CA HIS A 121 -2.62 6.07 -3.17
C HIS A 121 -2.36 7.47 -2.64
N GLU A 122 -1.12 7.74 -2.22
CA GLU A 122 -0.67 9.05 -1.75
C GLU A 122 -1.61 9.75 -0.74
N GLY A 123 -2.23 8.97 0.16
CA GLY A 123 -3.10 9.50 1.21
C GLY A 123 -4.56 9.77 0.78
N ALA A 124 -4.98 9.27 -0.39
CA ALA A 124 -6.35 9.36 -0.87
C ALA A 124 -6.83 8.05 -1.51
N TRP A 125 -8.15 7.87 -1.53
CA TRP A 125 -8.80 6.84 -2.36
C TRP A 125 -8.95 7.37 -3.77
N ILE A 126 -8.35 6.69 -4.74
CA ILE A 126 -8.46 6.99 -6.16
C ILE A 126 -9.04 5.79 -6.90
N THR A 127 -9.59 5.99 -8.10
CA THR A 127 -10.11 4.89 -8.91
C THR A 127 -8.99 3.94 -9.33
N GLU A 128 -9.29 2.67 -9.58
CA GLU A 128 -8.30 1.70 -10.10
C GLU A 128 -7.64 2.16 -11.40
N ARG A 129 -8.39 2.86 -12.27
CA ARG A 129 -7.84 3.46 -13.48
C ARG A 129 -6.84 4.56 -13.13
N GLN A 130 -7.21 5.51 -12.26
CA GLN A 130 -6.30 6.58 -11.87
C GLN A 130 -5.04 6.01 -11.21
N TYR A 131 -5.19 4.99 -10.35
CA TYR A 131 -4.07 4.27 -9.78
C TYR A 131 -3.17 3.67 -10.86
N GLY A 132 -3.76 3.06 -11.89
CA GLY A 132 -3.01 2.54 -13.02
C GLY A 132 -2.21 3.60 -13.77
N ILE A 133 -2.80 4.79 -13.94
CA ILE A 133 -2.15 5.95 -14.57
C ILE A 133 -0.99 6.46 -13.69
N ASP A 134 -1.24 6.68 -12.40
CA ASP A 134 -0.25 7.22 -11.47
C ASP A 134 0.94 6.26 -11.27
N THR A 135 0.68 4.95 -11.30
CA THR A 135 1.73 3.91 -11.21
C THR A 135 2.41 3.60 -12.54
N GLY A 136 1.98 4.21 -13.65
CA GLY A 136 2.53 3.98 -14.99
C GLY A 136 2.20 2.62 -15.59
N SER A 137 1.26 1.86 -15.00
CA SER A 137 0.76 0.62 -15.61
C SER A 137 -0.25 0.88 -16.74
N ILE A 138 -0.90 2.04 -16.71
CA ILE A 138 -1.73 2.56 -17.80
C ILE A 138 -1.00 3.75 -18.42
N THR A 139 -0.62 3.59 -19.69
CA THR A 139 0.09 4.60 -20.50
C THR A 139 -0.62 4.76 -21.84
N LEU A 140 -0.28 5.83 -22.57
CA LEU A 140 -0.79 6.01 -23.94
C LEU A 140 -0.46 4.82 -24.83
N ASP A 141 0.73 4.24 -24.70
CA ASP A 141 1.17 3.14 -25.55
C ASP A 141 0.48 1.82 -25.16
N SER A 142 0.31 1.54 -23.87
CA SER A 142 -0.43 0.35 -23.42
C SER A 142 -1.91 0.42 -23.80
N GLU A 143 -2.53 1.60 -23.73
CA GLU A 143 -3.91 1.81 -24.18
C GLU A 143 -4.03 1.63 -25.70
N LYS A 144 -3.11 2.22 -26.48
CA LYS A 144 -3.07 2.01 -27.94
C LYS A 144 -2.91 0.54 -28.30
N GLU A 145 -2.10 -0.20 -27.55
CA GLU A 145 -1.92 -1.63 -27.77
C GLU A 145 -3.17 -2.43 -27.41
N ALA A 146 -3.78 -2.16 -26.26
CA ALA A 146 -5.05 -2.78 -25.88
C ALA A 146 -6.15 -2.51 -26.93
N ALA A 147 -6.20 -1.30 -27.47
CA ALA A 147 -7.12 -0.94 -28.56
C ALA A 147 -6.85 -1.71 -29.85
N ARG A 148 -5.58 -1.97 -30.21
CA ARG A 148 -5.22 -2.81 -31.37
C ARG A 148 -5.68 -4.24 -31.18
N VAL A 149 -5.45 -4.82 -30.00
CA VAL A 149 -5.89 -6.19 -29.68
C VAL A 149 -7.42 -6.28 -29.72
N GLN A 150 -8.13 -5.32 -29.13
CA GLN A 150 -9.60 -5.32 -29.16
C GLN A 150 -10.11 -5.23 -30.59
N ARG A 151 -9.52 -4.35 -31.40
CA ARG A 151 -9.87 -4.18 -32.81
C ARG A 151 -9.67 -5.44 -33.63
N GLU A 152 -8.60 -6.18 -33.40
CA GLU A 152 -8.37 -7.46 -34.09
C GLU A 152 -9.51 -8.45 -33.84
N LYS A 153 -10.02 -8.50 -32.59
CA LYS A 153 -11.21 -9.29 -32.25
C LYS A 153 -12.46 -8.78 -32.97
N GLU A 154 -12.68 -7.46 -32.95
CA GLU A 154 -13.82 -6.84 -33.64
C GLU A 154 -13.77 -7.09 -35.16
N TYR A 155 -12.58 -7.06 -35.78
CA TYR A 155 -12.42 -7.39 -37.19
C TYR A 155 -12.65 -8.85 -37.50
N THR A 156 -12.18 -9.74 -36.62
CA THR A 156 -12.44 -11.17 -36.77
C THR A 156 -13.94 -11.45 -36.74
N ALA A 157 -14.66 -10.84 -35.80
CA ALA A 157 -16.11 -10.95 -35.70
C ALA A 157 -16.83 -10.39 -36.94
N TYR A 158 -16.42 -9.19 -37.40
CA TYR A 158 -16.92 -8.59 -38.62
C TYR A 158 -16.72 -9.50 -39.85
N HIS A 159 -15.52 -10.05 -40.03
CA HIS A 159 -15.22 -10.94 -41.15
C HIS A 159 -16.06 -12.21 -41.15
N LYS A 160 -16.27 -12.82 -39.97
CA LYS A 160 -17.17 -13.99 -39.84
C LYS A 160 -18.60 -13.63 -40.28
N PHE A 161 -19.13 -12.50 -39.78
CA PHE A 161 -20.46 -12.02 -40.16
C PHE A 161 -20.59 -11.78 -41.66
N THR A 162 -19.67 -11.03 -42.28
CA THR A 162 -19.72 -10.71 -43.71
C THR A 162 -19.58 -11.97 -44.59
N ASN A 163 -18.76 -12.93 -44.16
CA ASN A 163 -18.62 -14.19 -44.88
C ASN A 163 -19.91 -15.01 -44.82
N ASN A 164 -20.56 -15.09 -43.65
CA ASN A 164 -21.82 -15.79 -43.49
C ASN A 164 -22.96 -15.14 -44.29
N LEU A 165 -22.99 -13.80 -44.35
CA LEU A 165 -23.91 -13.06 -45.22
C LEU A 165 -23.67 -13.41 -46.69
N PHE A 166 -22.41 -13.43 -47.14
CA PHE A 166 -22.06 -13.78 -48.52
C PHE A 166 -22.40 -15.23 -48.88
N MET A 167 -22.22 -16.17 -47.94
CA MET A 167 -22.55 -17.58 -48.13
C MET A 167 -24.06 -17.87 -48.04
N GLY A 168 -24.88 -16.88 -47.70
CA GLY A 168 -26.32 -17.05 -47.48
C GLY A 168 -26.68 -17.82 -46.21
N VAL A 169 -25.75 -17.86 -45.24
CA VAL A 169 -25.98 -18.43 -43.90
C VAL A 169 -26.71 -17.43 -43.00
N GLU A 170 -26.46 -16.13 -43.20
CA GLU A 170 -27.16 -15.03 -42.53
C GLU A 170 -28.24 -14.43 -43.44
N ASP A 171 -29.31 -13.91 -42.83
CA ASP A 171 -30.35 -13.21 -43.55
C ASP A 171 -29.81 -11.93 -44.21
N PRO A 172 -30.31 -11.57 -45.41
CA PRO A 172 -29.96 -10.30 -46.06
C PRO A 172 -30.21 -9.11 -45.15
N ILE A 173 -29.27 -8.18 -45.10
CA ILE A 173 -29.40 -6.93 -44.35
C ILE A 173 -30.04 -5.83 -45.22
N THR A 174 -30.66 -4.85 -44.55
CA THR A 174 -31.16 -3.65 -45.23
C THR A 174 -29.99 -2.71 -45.57
N PRO A 175 -30.14 -1.81 -46.56
CA PRO A 175 -29.12 -0.82 -46.88
C PRO A 175 -28.73 0.06 -45.68
N GLN A 176 -29.67 0.33 -44.77
CA GLN A 176 -29.42 1.09 -43.55
C GLN A 176 -28.47 0.36 -42.60
N ILE A 177 -28.68 -0.94 -42.39
CA ILE A 177 -27.80 -1.76 -41.54
C ILE A 177 -26.42 -1.91 -42.18
N GLU A 178 -26.37 -2.02 -43.51
CA GLU A 178 -25.11 -2.06 -44.25
C GLU A 178 -24.30 -0.77 -44.05
N GLU A 179 -24.94 0.39 -44.13
CA GLU A 179 -24.32 1.69 -43.87
C GLU A 179 -23.80 1.82 -42.42
N GLU A 180 -24.61 1.44 -41.43
CA GLU A 180 -24.21 1.45 -40.01
C GLU A 180 -22.94 0.61 -39.76
N ILE A 181 -22.89 -0.59 -40.35
CA ILE A 181 -21.74 -1.49 -40.25
C ILE A 181 -20.52 -0.90 -40.94
N GLN A 182 -20.66 -0.30 -42.11
CA GLN A 182 -19.55 0.33 -42.81
C GLN A 182 -18.98 1.54 -42.05
N VAL A 183 -19.84 2.38 -41.47
CA VAL A 183 -19.44 3.51 -40.63
C VAL A 183 -18.67 3.03 -39.41
N TRP A 184 -19.20 2.01 -38.70
CA TRP A 184 -18.50 1.40 -37.58
C TRP A 184 -17.14 0.81 -38.00
N HIS A 185 -17.11 0.00 -39.07
CA HIS A 185 -15.89 -0.65 -39.55
C HIS A 185 -14.81 0.38 -39.91
N GLN A 186 -15.21 1.50 -40.52
CA GLN A 186 -14.30 2.58 -40.88
C GLN A 186 -13.75 3.31 -39.65
N ALA A 187 -14.59 3.58 -38.64
CA ALA A 187 -14.13 4.20 -37.39
C ALA A 187 -13.13 3.33 -36.61
N TRP A 188 -13.23 2.01 -36.74
CA TRP A 188 -12.31 1.07 -36.12
C TRP A 188 -11.01 0.85 -36.91
N LYS A 189 -10.83 1.41 -38.13
CA LYS A 189 -9.60 1.23 -38.95
C LYS A 189 -8.38 1.94 -38.42
N ASP A 190 -8.56 3.10 -37.81
CA ASP A 190 -7.45 3.93 -37.39
C ASP A 190 -7.42 3.97 -35.87
N VAL A 191 -6.29 3.63 -35.25
CA VAL A 191 -6.10 4.00 -33.84
C VAL A 191 -6.00 5.52 -33.90
N PRO A 192 -6.77 6.28 -33.11
CA PRO A 192 -6.64 7.73 -33.13
C PRO A 192 -5.18 8.08 -32.83
N ASN A 193 -4.42 8.46 -33.87
CA ASN A 193 -3.01 8.85 -33.71
C ASN A 193 -2.89 10.07 -32.79
N ASN A 194 -3.99 10.81 -32.64
CA ASN A 194 -4.17 11.97 -31.76
C ASN A 194 -4.67 11.59 -30.36
N TYR A 195 -4.67 10.32 -29.97
CA TYR A 195 -4.91 9.94 -28.57
C TYR A 195 -3.70 10.36 -27.72
N THR A 196 -3.85 11.51 -27.07
CA THR A 196 -2.80 12.19 -26.29
C THR A 196 -3.14 12.28 -24.80
N ASP A 197 -4.34 11.89 -24.40
CA ASP A 197 -4.82 12.00 -23.03
C ASP A 197 -5.22 10.63 -22.49
N VAL A 198 -4.38 10.11 -21.58
CA VAL A 198 -4.58 8.80 -20.95
C VAL A 198 -5.73 8.80 -19.94
N THR A 199 -6.22 9.98 -19.52
CA THR A 199 -7.34 10.06 -18.57
C THR A 199 -8.68 9.65 -19.20
N ILE A 200 -8.80 9.75 -20.53
CA ILE A 200 -9.95 9.30 -21.30
C ILE A 200 -9.71 7.86 -21.73
N THR A 201 -10.65 6.93 -21.53
CA THR A 201 -10.46 5.54 -21.97
C THR A 201 -10.44 5.46 -23.51
N ILE A 202 -9.41 4.84 -24.10
CA ILE A 202 -9.32 4.78 -25.58
C ILE A 202 -10.46 3.97 -26.18
N THR A 203 -10.98 2.95 -25.49
CA THR A 203 -12.05 2.08 -25.99
C THR A 203 -13.40 2.80 -26.07
N GLU A 204 -13.65 3.76 -25.17
CA GLU A 204 -14.84 4.62 -25.19
C GLU A 204 -14.81 5.63 -26.35
N SER A 205 -13.66 5.83 -26.99
CA SER A 205 -13.54 6.70 -28.17
C SER A 205 -14.04 6.08 -29.48
N TYR A 206 -14.29 4.76 -29.49
CA TYR A 206 -14.80 4.06 -30.67
C TYR A 206 -16.33 3.96 -30.65
N PRO A 207 -16.99 3.92 -31.83
CA PRO A 207 -18.43 3.74 -31.87
C PRO A 207 -18.84 2.37 -31.34
N THR A 208 -19.99 2.35 -30.67
CA THR A 208 -20.65 1.14 -30.21
C THR A 208 -20.84 0.17 -31.36
N ARG A 209 -20.54 -1.10 -31.09
CA ARG A 209 -20.72 -2.20 -32.03
C ARG A 209 -22.20 -2.35 -32.42
N PRO A 210 -22.52 -2.45 -33.72
CA PRO A 210 -23.87 -2.80 -34.16
C PRO A 210 -24.30 -4.16 -33.63
N GLU A 211 -25.51 -4.23 -33.07
CA GLU A 211 -26.03 -5.44 -32.41
C GLU A 211 -26.09 -6.66 -33.33
N LYS A 212 -26.26 -6.42 -34.64
CA LYS A 212 -26.50 -7.45 -35.66
C LYS A 212 -25.38 -8.49 -35.77
N PHE A 213 -24.18 -8.17 -35.32
CA PHE A 213 -23.08 -9.14 -35.28
C PHE A 213 -22.57 -9.46 -33.88
N ASN A 214 -23.28 -9.11 -32.80
CA ASN A 214 -22.87 -9.42 -31.42
C ASN A 214 -22.61 -10.91 -31.18
N TYR A 215 -23.36 -11.80 -31.85
CA TYR A 215 -23.21 -13.26 -31.76
C TYR A 215 -21.83 -13.80 -32.22
N TYR A 216 -21.07 -13.00 -32.98
CA TYR A 216 -19.77 -13.39 -33.53
C TYR A 216 -18.58 -13.03 -32.62
N GLN A 217 -18.83 -12.57 -31.39
CA GLN A 217 -17.79 -12.46 -30.36
C GLN A 217 -17.46 -13.86 -29.85
N ASP A 218 -16.22 -14.31 -30.06
CA ASP A 218 -15.69 -15.49 -29.35
C ASP A 218 -15.46 -15.13 -27.87
#